data_AF-Q2FC35-F1
#
_entry.id   AF-Q2FC35-F1
#
_cell.length_a   1.000
_cell.length_b   1.000
_cell.length_c   1.000
_cell.angle_alpha   90.00
_cell.angle_beta   90.00
_cell.angle_gamma   90.00
#
_symmetry.space_group_name_H-M   'P 1'
#
loop_
_entity.id
_entity.type
_entity.pdbx_description
1 polymer ?
#
loop_
_entity_poly.entity_id
_entity_poly.type
_entity_poly.pdbx_seq_one_letter_code
_entity_poly.pdbx_strand_id
1 'polypeptide(L)' 'MAKLLITSVVSFCFIFLLLVFFKYILKRYFNYSLNYKVWYLTVLAGLIPFIPIKFSFIKFNNVNNQA' A
#
# COMPACT_ATOMS: atom_id res chain seq x y z
N MET A 1 -21.53 1.54 4.30
CA MET A 1 -20.37 0.78 3.76
C MET A 1 -19.75 1.43 2.52
N ALA A 2 -20.52 1.85 1.51
CA ALA A 2 -19.99 2.49 0.29
C ALA A 2 -19.10 3.73 0.55
N LYS A 3 -19.46 4.57 1.53
CA LYS A 3 -18.68 5.78 1.89
C LYS A 3 -17.23 5.47 2.31
N LEU A 4 -17.01 4.37 3.04
CA LEU A 4 -15.67 3.92 3.46
C LEU A 4 -14.83 3.38 2.30
N LEU A 5 -15.47 2.62 1.40
CA LEU A 5 -14.82 2.13 0.18
C LEU A 5 -14.40 3.29 -0.73
N ILE A 6 -15.28 4.28 -0.91
CA ILE A 6 -14.99 5.48 -1.71
C ILE A 6 -13.82 6.26 -1.10
N THR A 7 -13.79 6.49 0.22
CA THR A 7 -12.66 7.19 0.86
C THR A 7 -11.34 6.42 0.73
N SER A 8 -11.37 5.08 0.81
CA SER A 8 -10.19 4.24 0.62
C SER A 8 -9.67 4.32 -0.82
N VAL A 9 -10.56 4.22 -1.81
CA VAL A 9 -10.20 4.32 -3.24
C VAL A 9 -9.66 5.71 -3.60
N VAL A 10 -10.30 6.77 -3.12
CA VAL A 10 -9.84 8.15 -3.37
C VAL A 10 -8.47 8.39 -2.74
N SER A 11 -8.25 7.92 -1.51
CA SER A 11 -6.96 8.01 -0.83
C SER A 11 -5.86 7.23 -1.57
N PHE A 12 -6.16 6.02 -2.03
CA PHE A 12 -5.25 5.23 -2.88
C PHE A 12 -4.87 5.97 -4.15
N CYS A 13 -5.86 6.54 -4.84
CA CYS A 13 -5.64 7.27 -6.09
C CYS A 13 -4.75 8.50 -5.87
N PHE A 14 -4.96 9.22 -4.75
CA PHE A 14 -4.13 10.38 -4.39
C PHE A 14 -2.68 9.98 -4.10
N ILE A 15 -2.46 8.91 -3.34
CA ILE A 15 -1.11 8.38 -3.04
C ILE A 15 -0.41 7.93 -4.33
N PHE A 16 -1.13 7.25 -5.23
CA PHE A 16 -0.58 6.81 -6.51
C PHE A 16 -0.15 8.00 -7.38
N LEU A 17 -1.00 9.03 -7.49
CA LEU A 17 -0.67 10.26 -8.22
C LEU A 17 0.56 10.96 -7.64
N LEU A 18 0.66 11.03 -6.30
CA LEU A 18 1.83 11.60 -5.61
C LEU A 18 3.12 10.84 -5.98
N LEU A 19 3.06 9.50 -6.00
CA LEU A 19 4.17 8.64 -6.39
C LEU A 19 4.61 8.91 -7.83
N VAL A 20 3.67 8.94 -8.78
CA VAL A 20 3.97 9.22 -10.20
C VAL A 20 4.56 10.63 -10.35
N PHE A 21 4.02 11.61 -9.63
CA PHE A 21 4.55 12.97 -9.61
C PHE A 21 5.98 13.04 -9.07
N PHE A 22 6.29 12.29 -8.01
CA PHE A 22 7.64 12.21 -7.47
C PHE A 22 8.63 11.62 -8.48
N LYS A 23 8.24 10.55 -9.19
CA LYS A 23 9.04 9.99 -10.29
C LYS A 23 9.29 11.01 -11.40
N TYR A 24 8.28 11.81 -11.74
CA TYR A 24 8.40 12.88 -12.72
C TYR A 24 9.42 13.94 -12.27
N ILE A 25 9.35 14.40 -11.01
CA ILE A 25 10.31 15.36 -10.45
C ILE A 25 11.74 14.80 -10.49
N LEU A 26 11.95 13.57 -10.03
CA LEU A 26 13.27 12.94 -10.02
C LEU A 26 13.89 12.89 -11.43
N LYS A 27 13.09 12.55 -12.44
CA LYS A 27 13.54 12.54 -13.83
C LYS A 27 13.83 13.94 -14.36
N ARG A 28 12.97 14.91 -14.06
CA ARG A 28 13.05 16.29 -14.59
C ARG A 28 14.20 17.08 -13.96
N TYR A 29 14.36 17.02 -12.65
CA TYR A 29 15.26 17.91 -11.89
C TYR A 29 16.58 17.25 -11.50
N PHE A 30 16.59 15.93 -11.27
CA PHE A 30 17.78 15.21 -10.82
C PHE A 30 18.38 14.31 -11.90
N ASN A 31 17.79 14.28 -13.10
CA ASN A 31 18.12 13.35 -14.19
C ASN A 31 18.19 11.87 -13.70
N TYR A 32 17.44 11.56 -12.64
CA TYR A 32 17.50 10.27 -11.98
C TYR A 32 16.44 9.36 -12.57
N SER A 33 16.88 8.36 -13.32
CA SER A 33 16.00 7.32 -13.86
C SER A 33 15.83 6.21 -12.83
N LEU A 34 14.72 6.24 -12.09
CA LEU A 34 14.33 5.15 -11.20
C LEU A 34 14.29 3.83 -11.95
N ASN A 35 15.04 2.84 -11.45
CA ASN A 35 15.08 1.49 -12.01
C ASN A 35 13.66 0.89 -12.00
N TYR A 36 13.24 0.32 -13.14
CA TYR A 36 11.91 -0.27 -13.30
C TYR A 36 11.60 -1.34 -12.26
N LYS A 37 12.60 -2.14 -11.82
CA LYS A 37 12.41 -3.17 -10.79
C LYS A 37 12.08 -2.55 -9.44
N VAL A 38 12.83 -1.52 -9.06
CA VAL A 38 12.63 -0.80 -7.78
C VAL A 38 11.28 -0.08 -7.81
N TRP A 39 10.98 0.61 -8.90
CA TRP A 39 9.69 1.28 -9.10
C TRP A 39 8.50 0.31 -8.98
N TYR A 40 8.60 -0.85 -9.63
CA TYR A 40 7.57 -1.89 -9.56
C TYR A 40 7.35 -2.39 -8.13
N LEU A 41 8.43 -2.65 -7.38
CA LEU A 41 8.36 -3.04 -5.96
C LEU A 41 7.73 -1.94 -5.10
N THR A 42 8.06 -0.67 -5.33
CA THR A 42 7.46 0.46 -4.59
C THR A 42 5.96 0.56 -4.84
N VAL A 43 5.51 0.40 -6.09
CA VAL A 43 4.07 0.38 -6.42
C VAL A 43 3.37 -0.83 -5.78
N LEU A 44 3.99 -2.01 -5.80
CA LEU A 44 3.47 -3.21 -5.14
C LEU A 44 3.34 -3.02 -3.63
N ALA A 45 4.33 -2.41 -2.99
CA ALA A 45 4.31 -2.13 -1.55
C ALA A 45 3.22 -1.12 -1.18
N GLY A 46 2.99 -0.10 -2.00
CA GLY A 46 1.90 0.86 -1.82
C GLY A 46 0.50 0.25 -1.93
N LEU A 47 0.37 -0.91 -2.59
CA LEU A 47 -0.90 -1.65 -2.71
C LEU A 47 -1.21 -2.52 -1.47
N ILE A 48 -0.19 -2.90 -0.68
CA ILE A 48 -0.33 -3.74 0.54
C ILE A 48 -1.41 -3.24 1.51
N PRO A 49 -1.47 -1.95 1.90
CA PRO A 49 -2.47 -1.47 2.86
C PRO A 49 -3.92 -1.43 2.32
N PHE A 50 -4.10 -1.61 0.99
CA PHE A 50 -5.41 -1.62 0.35
C PHE A 50 -5.92 -3.02 0.05
N ILE A 51 -5.06 -4.04 0.19
CA ILE A 51 -5.51 -5.42 0.26
C ILE A 51 -6.28 -5.52 1.59
N PRO A 52 -7.54 -5.99 1.59
CA PRO A 52 -8.23 -6.34 2.82
C PRO A 52 -7.54 -7.57 3.40
N ILE A 53 -6.39 -7.36 4.03
CA ILE A 53 -5.67 -8.37 4.79
C ILE A 53 -6.60 -8.63 5.97
N LYS A 54 -7.36 -9.71 5.89
CA LYS A 54 -7.86 -10.36 7.09
C LYS A 54 -6.61 -10.74 7.87
N PHE A 55 -6.15 -9.86 8.77
CA PHE A 55 -5.50 -10.33 9.98
C PHE A 55 -6.56 -11.18 10.67
N SER A 56 -6.68 -12.45 10.24
CA SER A 56 -7.05 -13.48 11.18
C SER A 56 -5.92 -13.44 12.18
N PHE A 57 -6.07 -12.59 13.20
CA PHE A 57 -5.44 -12.85 14.48
C PHE A 57 -5.63 -14.35 14.67
N ILE A 58 -4.54 -15.11 14.64
CA ILE A 58 -4.57 -16.47 15.12
C ILE A 58 -5.09 -16.29 16.54
N LYS A 59 -6.38 -16.56 16.72
CA LYS A 59 -7.04 -16.53 18.00
C LYS A 59 -6.34 -17.66 18.73
N PHE A 60 -5.36 -17.35 19.57
CA PHE A 60 -4.77 -18.29 20.51
C PHE A 60 -5.87 -18.66 21.52
N ASN A 61 -6.84 -19.43 21.06
CA ASN A 61 -7.98 -19.90 21.82
C ASN A 61 -7.64 -21.29 22.36
N ASN A 62 -6.46 -21.46 22.98
CA ASN A 62 -6.12 -22.72 23.62
C ASN A 62 -4.98 -22.67 24.66
N VAL A 63 -4.88 -21.60 25.45
CA VAL A 63 -4.07 -21.62 26.70
C VAL A 63 -5.01 -21.50 27.90
N ASN A 64 -6.08 -22.30 27.92
CA ASN A 64 -6.95 -22.43 29.09
C ASN A 64 -7.41 -23.88 29.35
N ASN A 65 -6.83 -24.89 28.69
CA ASN A 65 -6.94 -26.28 29.14
C ASN A 65 -5.89 -26.59 30.22
N GLN A 66 -5.83 -25.74 31.25
CA GLN A 66 -5.33 -26.15 32.56
C GLN A 66 -6.56 -26.58 33.37
N ALA A 67 -6.92 -27.84 33.21
CA ALA A 67 -7.73 -28.60 34.16
C ALA A 67 -6.93 -29.87 34.48
#